data_AF-A0A835FA75-F1
#
_entry.id   AF-A0A835FA75-F1
#
_cell.length_a   1.000
_cell.length_b   1.000
_cell.length_c   1.000
_cell.angle_alpha   90.00
_cell.angle_beta   90.00
_cell.angle_gamma   90.00
#
_symmetry.space_group_name_H-M   'P 1'
#
loop_
_entity.id
_entity.type
_entity.pdbx_description
1 polymer ?
#
loop_
_entity_poly.entity_id
_entity_poly.type
_entity_poly.pdbx_seq_one_letter_code
_entity_poly.pdbx_strand_id
1 'polypeptide(L)'
;MFLFHFPHLTLCNIQLKVINAYIRILKARTNIQQREDGGAYLETSYDANMIGGDTVASLRVKDAHNFCMRRTLTYLRHDMVFFPINVKKSHWYLVVINATKRVIQVLDSKGPATHRPELVKLVIN
;
A
#
# COMPACT_ATOMS: atom_id res chain seq x y z
N MET A 1 -14.34 -1.24 8.57
CA MET A 1 -14.14 -2.29 7.53
C MET A 1 -14.23 -1.62 6.17
N PHE A 2 -13.09 -1.35 5.52
CA PHE A 2 -13.08 -0.75 4.18
C PHE A 2 -13.25 -1.84 3.13
N LEU A 3 -14.50 -2.25 2.89
CA LEU A 3 -14.86 -3.03 1.71
C LEU A 3 -15.20 -2.07 0.59
N PHE A 4 -14.28 -1.91 -0.37
CA PHE A 4 -14.60 -1.32 -1.66
C PHE A 4 -15.43 -2.34 -2.45
N HIS A 5 -16.75 -2.32 -2.28
CA HIS A 5 -17.65 -3.10 -3.13
C HIS A 5 -18.07 -2.23 -4.32
N PHE A 6 -17.35 -2.36 -5.44
CA PHE A 6 -17.80 -1.89 -6.75
C PHE A 6 -18.05 -3.12 -7.63
N PRO A 7 -19.31 -3.52 -7.87
CA PRO A 7 -19.66 -4.80 -8.48
C PRO A 7 -19.24 -4.95 -9.96
N HIS A 8 -18.73 -3.90 -10.61
CA HIS A 8 -18.24 -3.95 -11.99
C HIS A 8 -16.81 -3.41 -12.19
N LEU A 9 -16.08 -3.09 -11.12
CA LEU A 9 -14.68 -2.68 -11.18
C LEU A 9 -13.84 -3.72 -10.44
N THR A 10 -13.52 -4.83 -11.13
CA THR A 10 -12.39 -5.63 -10.68
C THR A 10 -11.17 -4.73 -10.66
N LEU A 11 -10.54 -4.59 -9.50
CA LEU A 11 -9.36 -3.77 -9.24
C LEU A 11 -8.30 -3.85 -10.36
N CYS A 12 -8.18 -5.00 -11.03
CA CYS A 12 -7.44 -5.27 -12.27
C CYS A 12 -7.25 -4.09 -13.24
N ASN A 13 -8.31 -3.33 -13.53
CA ASN A 13 -8.30 -2.34 -14.63
C ASN A 13 -8.19 -0.89 -14.17
N ILE A 14 -8.01 -0.65 -12.87
CA ILE A 14 -7.87 0.72 -12.38
C ILE A 14 -6.45 1.19 -12.65
N GLN A 15 -6.36 2.28 -13.42
CA GLN A 15 -5.09 2.91 -13.76
C GLN A 15 -4.38 3.42 -12.49
N LEU A 16 -3.05 3.27 -12.47
CA LEU A 16 -2.16 3.76 -11.42
C LEU A 16 -2.44 5.22 -11.01
N LYS A 17 -2.69 6.09 -12.00
CA LYS A 17 -2.99 7.51 -11.77
C LYS A 17 -4.28 7.73 -10.99
N VAL A 18 -5.31 6.92 -11.28
CA VAL A 18 -6.64 7.03 -10.63
C VAL A 18 -6.56 6.64 -9.16
N ILE A 19 -5.90 5.52 -8.83
CA ILE A 19 -5.70 5.10 -7.43
C ILE A 19 -4.91 6.13 -6.64
N ASN A 20 -3.80 6.64 -7.20
CA ASN A 20 -2.99 7.64 -6.50
C ASN A 20 -3.73 8.97 -6.31
N ALA A 21 -4.53 9.40 -7.30
CA ALA A 21 -5.36 10.59 -7.16
C ALA A 21 -6.38 10.41 -6.02
N TYR A 22 -7.06 9.26 -5.98
CA TYR A 22 -8.03 8.96 -4.94
C TYR A 22 -7.39 8.93 -3.55
N ILE A 23 -6.24 8.29 -3.39
CA ILE A 23 -5.49 8.25 -2.13
C ILE A 23 -5.11 9.66 -1.67
N ARG A 24 -4.66 10.53 -2.57
CA ARG A 24 -4.35 11.92 -2.23
C ARG A 24 -5.58 12.67 -1.74
N ILE A 25 -6.74 12.46 -2.37
CA ILE A 25 -8.02 13.03 -1.90
C ILE A 25 -8.35 12.50 -0.51
N LEU A 26 -8.19 11.20 -0.26
CA LEU A 26 -8.44 10.62 1.07
C LEU A 26 -7.50 11.19 2.14
N LYS A 27 -6.20 11.33 1.83
CA LYS A 27 -5.21 11.89 2.76
C LYS A 27 -5.50 13.34 3.12
N ALA A 28 -6.09 14.12 2.20
CA ALA A 28 -6.49 15.50 2.48
C ALA A 28 -7.67 15.61 3.46
N ARG A 29 -8.37 14.50 3.74
CA ARG A 29 -9.45 14.47 4.73
C ARG A 29 -8.88 14.13 6.11
N THR A 30 -9.06 15.04 7.06
CA THR A 30 -8.47 14.95 8.42
C THR A 30 -9.02 13.78 9.24
N ASN A 31 -10.26 13.36 8.98
CA ASN A 31 -10.94 12.27 9.68
C ASN A 31 -10.57 10.87 9.17
N ILE A 32 -9.84 10.73 8.07
CA ILE A 32 -9.48 9.41 7.51
C ILE A 32 -8.19 8.86 8.13
N GLN A 33 -7.30 9.75 8.55
CA GLN A 33 -6.03 9.36 9.16
C GLN A 33 -6.15 9.10 10.66
N GLN A 34 -7.23 9.56 11.29
CA GLN A 34 -7.50 9.30 12.71
C GLN A 34 -8.63 8.30 12.84
N ARG A 35 -8.39 7.27 13.64
CA ARG A 35 -9.38 6.27 14.05
C ARG A 35 -9.50 6.35 15.56
N GLU A 36 -10.60 5.81 16.06
CA GLU A 36 -10.84 5.71 17.51
C GLU A 36 -9.73 4.92 18.23
N ASP A 37 -9.13 3.93 17.54
CA ASP A 37 -8.10 3.05 18.09
C ASP A 37 -6.67 3.37 17.62
N GLY A 38 -6.44 4.48 16.92
CA GLY A 38 -5.11 4.87 16.47
C GLY A 38 -5.04 5.74 15.21
N GLY A 39 -3.83 5.94 14.69
CA GLY A 39 -3.54 6.65 13.44
C GLY A 39 -3.32 5.71 12.26
N ALA A 40 -4.03 5.94 11.16
CA ALA A 40 -3.83 5.24 9.90
C ALA A 40 -3.06 6.11 8.90
N TYR A 41 -2.01 5.54 8.30
CA TYR A 41 -1.31 6.16 7.19
C TYR A 41 -1.65 5.49 5.86
N LEU A 42 -2.07 6.29 4.87
CA LEU A 42 -2.31 5.83 3.51
C LEU A 42 -1.09 6.12 2.62
N GLU A 43 -0.50 5.08 2.06
CA GLU A 43 0.61 5.19 1.12
C GLU A 43 0.13 5.38 -0.32
N THR A 44 0.90 6.09 -1.14
CA THR A 44 0.69 6.10 -2.59
C THR A 44 1.42 4.93 -3.24
N SER A 45 0.86 4.36 -4.29
CA SER A 45 1.53 3.27 -5.01
C SER A 45 2.83 3.68 -5.71
N TYR A 46 3.03 4.99 -5.98
CA TYR A 46 4.32 5.51 -6.46
C TYR A 46 5.40 5.35 -5.39
N ASP A 47 5.12 5.81 -4.17
CA ASP A 47 6.06 5.77 -3.04
C ASP A 47 6.29 4.32 -2.55
N ALA A 48 5.25 3.49 -2.58
CA ALA A 48 5.35 2.07 -2.20
C ALA A 48 6.33 1.32 -3.11
N ASN A 49 6.31 1.57 -4.43
CA ASN A 49 7.24 0.95 -5.38
C ASN A 49 8.68 1.44 -5.20
N MET A 50 8.87 2.69 -4.76
CA MET A 50 10.20 3.22 -4.43
C MET A 50 10.80 2.54 -3.22
N ILE A 51 9.99 2.16 -2.23
CA ILE A 51 10.45 1.42 -1.04
C ILE A 51 10.71 -0.06 -1.37
N GLY A 52 9.87 -0.66 -2.22
CA GLY A 52 10.02 -2.07 -2.64
C GLY A 52 11.23 -2.35 -3.54
N GLY A 53 12.02 -1.35 -3.92
CA GLY A 53 13.28 -1.52 -4.66
C GLY A 53 13.14 -1.85 -6.16
N ASP A 54 11.91 -2.07 -6.67
CA ASP A 54 11.66 -2.34 -8.09
C ASP A 54 11.97 -1.13 -8.98
N THR A 55 11.87 0.07 -8.42
CA THR A 55 12.36 1.29 -9.06
C THR A 55 13.85 1.46 -8.78
N VAL A 56 14.63 0.77 -9.60
CA VAL A 56 15.94 1.24 -10.10
C VAL A 56 17.14 1.03 -9.17
N ALA A 57 17.92 0.00 -9.50
CA ALA A 57 19.30 -0.22 -9.07
C ALA A 57 20.26 0.98 -9.35
N SER A 58 19.82 1.98 -10.14
CA SER A 58 20.62 3.16 -10.51
C SER A 58 20.40 4.41 -9.64
N LEU A 59 19.56 4.36 -8.60
CA LEU A 59 19.36 5.48 -7.66
C LEU A 59 19.97 5.22 -6.26
N ARG A 60 21.21 4.73 -6.22
CA ARG A 60 22.05 4.78 -4.99
C ARG A 60 22.55 6.21 -4.71
N VAL A 61 21.64 7.17 -4.75
CA VAL A 61 21.88 8.57 -4.40
C VAL A 61 21.47 8.73 -2.93
N LYS A 62 22.20 9.54 -2.16
CA LYS A 62 21.86 9.88 -0.75
C LYS A 62 20.38 10.25 -0.57
N ASP A 63 19.75 10.77 -1.62
CA ASP A 63 18.33 11.14 -1.67
C ASP A 63 17.37 9.96 -1.52
N ALA A 64 17.70 8.77 -2.07
CA ALA A 64 16.88 7.57 -1.88
C ALA A 64 16.93 7.08 -0.43
N HIS A 65 18.11 7.13 0.21
CA HIS A 65 18.25 6.81 1.63
C HIS A 65 17.47 7.80 2.52
N ASN A 66 17.60 9.10 2.22
CA ASN A 66 16.84 10.14 2.91
C ASN A 66 15.33 9.97 2.72
N PHE A 67 14.89 9.56 1.53
CA PHE A 67 13.50 9.26 1.25
C PHE A 67 13.02 8.09 2.12
N CYS A 68 13.67 6.92 2.04
CA CYS A 68 13.28 5.75 2.83
C CYS A 68 13.25 6.06 4.32
N MET A 69 14.27 6.74 4.86
CA MET A 69 14.31 7.13 6.26
C MET A 69 13.12 8.03 6.63
N ARG A 70 12.80 9.07 5.83
CA ARG A 70 11.64 9.95 6.07
C ARG A 70 10.31 9.17 6.02
N ARG A 71 10.20 8.20 5.10
CA ARG A 71 9.02 7.34 5.02
C ARG A 71 8.91 6.44 6.26
N THR A 72 10.00 5.78 6.65
CA THR A 72 10.05 4.95 7.87
C THR A 72 9.64 5.73 9.11
N LEU A 73 10.19 6.93 9.32
CA LEU A 73 9.81 7.79 10.45
C LEU A 73 8.33 8.17 10.41
N THR A 74 7.75 8.33 9.21
CA THR A 74 6.32 8.57 9.05
C THR A 74 5.50 7.35 9.46
N TYR A 75 5.91 6.15 9.04
CA TYR A 75 5.24 4.90 9.36
C TYR A 75 5.26 4.60 10.86
N LEU A 76 6.39 4.84 11.53
CA LEU A 76 6.52 4.62 12.99
C LEU A 76 5.59 5.49 13.84
N ARG A 77 5.01 6.57 13.28
CA ARG A 77 4.03 7.41 13.97
C ARG A 77 2.59 6.91 13.89
N HIS A 78 2.35 5.83 13.14
CA HIS A 78 1.03 5.30 12.86
C HIS A 78 1.00 3.82 13.25
N ASP A 79 -0.10 3.37 13.85
CA ASP A 79 -0.27 1.97 14.22
C ASP A 79 -0.71 1.11 13.03
N MET A 80 -1.27 1.72 11.99
CA MET A 80 -1.61 1.04 10.74
C MET A 80 -1.11 1.79 9.50
N VAL A 81 -0.46 1.07 8.59
CA VAL A 81 0.02 1.62 7.31
C VAL A 81 -0.52 0.80 6.15
N PHE A 82 -1.14 1.48 5.19
CA PHE A 82 -1.82 0.87 4.05
C PHE A 82 -1.02 1.10 2.77
N PHE A 83 -0.58 0.03 2.13
CA PHE A 83 0.19 0.03 0.88
C PHE A 83 -0.65 -0.54 -0.28
N PRO A 84 -1.04 0.29 -1.26
CA PRO A 84 -1.61 -0.21 -2.51
C PRO A 84 -0.48 -0.75 -3.39
N ILE A 85 -0.48 -2.06 -3.62
CA ILE A 85 0.55 -2.71 -4.45
C ILE A 85 -0.09 -3.25 -5.71
N ASN A 86 0.49 -2.91 -6.87
CA ASN A 86 0.11 -3.49 -8.13
C ASN A 86 1.17 -4.50 -8.59
N VAL A 87 0.86 -5.78 -8.47
CA VAL A 87 1.78 -6.83 -8.88
C VAL A 87 1.64 -7.06 -10.38
N LYS A 88 2.77 -6.94 -11.10
CA LYS A 88 2.88 -7.13 -12.56
C LYS A 88 1.92 -6.27 -13.39
N LYS A 89 1.46 -5.12 -12.87
CA LYS A 89 0.43 -4.27 -13.52
C LYS A 89 -0.88 -5.03 -13.81
N SER A 90 -1.11 -6.14 -13.12
CA SER A 90 -2.15 -7.11 -13.46
C SER A 90 -3.24 -7.18 -12.40
N HIS A 91 -2.91 -6.90 -11.14
CA HIS A 91 -3.87 -6.98 -10.05
C HIS A 91 -3.40 -6.14 -8.87
N TRP A 92 -4.36 -5.50 -8.20
CA TRP A 92 -4.09 -4.70 -7.01
C TRP A 92 -4.35 -5.48 -5.75
N TYR A 93 -3.42 -5.34 -4.83
CA TYR A 93 -3.50 -5.80 -3.46
C TYR A 93 -3.42 -4.59 -2.53
N LEU A 94 -4.08 -4.69 -1.39
CA LEU A 94 -3.90 -3.76 -0.30
C LEU A 94 -3.15 -4.48 0.82
N VAL A 95 -1.88 -4.14 0.99
CA VAL A 95 -1.08 -4.62 2.12
C VAL A 95 -1.29 -3.68 3.29
N VAL A 96 -1.51 -4.24 4.47
CA VAL A 96 -1.74 -3.50 5.70
C VAL A 96 -0.75 -4.00 6.74
N ILE A 97 0.14 -3.11 7.15
CA ILE A 97 0.98 -3.35 8.33
C ILE A 97 0.18 -2.88 9.53
N ASN A 98 -0.16 -3.79 10.43
CA ASN A 98 -0.86 -3.50 11.68
C ASN A 98 0.12 -3.73 12.85
N ALA A 99 0.71 -2.64 13.33
CA ALA A 99 1.70 -2.66 14.39
C ALA A 99 1.08 -3.08 15.74
N THR A 100 -0.15 -2.63 16.03
CA THR A 100 -0.88 -3.00 17.25
C THR A 100 -1.06 -4.51 17.37
N LYS A 101 -1.44 -5.16 16.28
CA LYS A 101 -1.64 -6.62 16.22
C LYS A 101 -0.37 -7.38 15.85
N ARG A 102 0.71 -6.68 15.48
CA ARG A 102 1.98 -7.27 14.99
C ARG A 102 1.76 -8.23 13.81
N VAL A 103 0.87 -7.86 12.89
CA VAL A 103 0.54 -8.67 11.71
C VAL A 103 0.65 -7.84 10.43
N ILE A 104 0.98 -8.53 9.34
CA ILE A 104 0.83 -8.04 7.99
C ILE A 104 -0.38 -8.73 7.39
N GLN A 105 -1.32 -7.95 6.87
CA GLN A 105 -2.53 -8.45 6.22
C GLN A 105 -2.47 -8.08 4.74
N VAL A 106 -2.83 -9.01 3.87
CA VAL A 106 -2.96 -8.76 2.43
C VAL A 106 -4.43 -8.92 2.07
N LEU A 107 -5.08 -7.84 1.65
CA LEU A 107 -6.45 -7.87 1.19
C LEU A 107 -6.46 -8.04 -0.33
N ASP A 108 -7.12 -9.10 -0.77
CA ASP A 108 -7.28 -9.47 -2.17
C ASP A 108 -8.78 -9.60 -2.51
N SER A 109 -9.21 -8.89 -3.55
CA SER A 109 -10.60 -8.93 -4.05
C SER A 109 -10.91 -10.15 -4.92
N LYS A 110 -9.91 -10.90 -5.41
CA LYS A 110 -10.12 -12.08 -6.26
C LYS A 110 -10.32 -13.39 -5.50
N GLY A 111 -10.21 -13.35 -4.16
CA GLY A 111 -10.46 -14.48 -3.28
C GLY A 111 -9.40 -15.60 -3.33
N PRO A 112 -9.41 -16.51 -2.34
CA PRO A 112 -8.39 -17.55 -2.16
C PRO A 112 -8.41 -18.65 -3.22
N ALA A 113 -9.46 -18.73 -4.04
CA ALA A 113 -9.63 -19.73 -5.10
C ALA A 113 -8.65 -19.56 -6.27
N THR A 114 -7.92 -18.44 -6.32
CA THR A 114 -6.91 -18.22 -7.33
C THR A 114 -5.53 -18.53 -6.73
N HIS A 115 -4.82 -19.50 -7.29
CA HIS A 115 -3.44 -19.79 -6.89
C HIS A 115 -2.56 -18.58 -7.31
N ARG A 116 -2.03 -17.83 -6.33
CA ARG A 116 -1.27 -16.59 -6.53
C ARG A 116 0.19 -16.75 -6.12
N PRO A 117 1.04 -17.42 -6.93
CA PRO A 117 2.46 -17.58 -6.60
C PRO A 117 3.18 -16.24 -6.46
N GLU A 118 2.66 -15.18 -7.08
CA GLU A 118 3.18 -13.82 -6.97
C GLU A 118 3.03 -13.20 -5.57
N LEU A 119 2.06 -13.65 -4.75
CA LEU A 119 1.87 -13.14 -3.39
C LEU A 119 2.94 -13.65 -2.42
N VAL A 120 3.52 -14.82 -2.68
CA VAL A 120 4.62 -15.39 -1.87
C VAL A 120 5.82 -14.44 -1.85
N LYS A 121 6.08 -13.75 -2.97
CA LYS A 121 7.16 -12.75 -3.08
C LYS A 121 6.89 -11.46 -2.30
N LEU A 122 5.63 -11.22 -1.92
CA LEU A 122 5.22 -10.00 -1.22
C LEU A 122 5.38 -10.11 0.31
N VAL A 123 5.28 -11.34 0.83
CA VAL A 123 5.28 -11.64 2.27
C VAL A 123 6.67 -12.13 2.73
N ILE A 124 7.56 -12.49 1.80
CA ILE A 124 8.90 -12.99 2.08
C ILE A 124 9.91 -12.19 1.26
N ASN A 125 10.53 -11.20 1.89
CA ASN A 125 11.85 -10.65 1.59
C ASN A 125 12.40 -9.97 2.85
#